data_AF-A0A2E9WX87-F1
#
_entry.id   AF-A0A2E9WX87-F1
#
_cell.length_a   1.000
_cell.length_b   1.000
_cell.length_c   1.000
_cell.angle_alpha   90.00
_cell.angle_beta   90.00
_cell.angle_gamma   90.00
#
_symmetry.space_group_name_H-M   'P 1'
#
loop_
_entity.id
_entity.type
_entity.pdbx_description
1 polymer ?
#
loop_
_entity_poly.entity_id
_entity_poly.type
_entity_poly.pdbx_seq_one_letter_code
_entity_poly.pdbx_strand_id
1 'polypeptide(L)'
;MKMRGASVLLLVCLLSSAPQGAEAQRLSYSKGQPVYPAYEGWERNSDGSFDMLFGYMNENWEQELEVPVGLDNQFSPGPPDQGQPAHFLPRRNRYVFKVRVPADFGEEEELVWTLRANGQEYRAYGTLRADLYTDNMIIMSETGALGAGTSSPEIRANVPQEIELEGGVERSVRVGEVLTLAAVVTDDGQPTSVGFFGGGTDSEEDDVEEDDVEDDAEDAEEEDNEPTPRELLERALGRGTASGTVSKRLGLHYTWFVYRGPGEAVEFDPPQIKTWEDTRPFANSPWTVAWVVPEAPEDGRWVSEVTFSEPGTYVLRGRADDGGLYADVEVTVRVQSTVF
;
A
#
# COMPACT_ATOMS: atom_id res chain seq x y z
N MET A 1 -9.56 -82.42 30.89
CA MET A 1 -9.99 -81.20 31.60
C MET A 1 -8.85 -80.19 31.57
N LYS A 2 -8.92 -79.18 30.68
CA LYS A 2 -7.93 -78.08 30.58
C LYS A 2 -8.72 -76.80 30.37
N MET A 3 -8.85 -75.99 31.41
CA MET A 3 -9.35 -74.61 31.33
C MET A 3 -8.25 -73.75 30.70
N ARG A 4 -8.54 -73.10 29.57
CA ARG A 4 -7.73 -72.01 29.03
C ARG A 4 -8.38 -70.70 29.45
N GLY A 5 -7.68 -69.93 30.29
CA GLY A 5 -8.08 -68.59 30.68
C GLY A 5 -7.99 -67.65 29.49
N ALA A 6 -9.05 -66.88 29.27
CA ALA A 6 -9.07 -65.78 28.32
C ALA A 6 -8.56 -64.52 29.03
N SER A 7 -7.41 -64.01 28.60
CA SER A 7 -6.92 -62.69 29.01
C SER A 7 -7.70 -61.62 28.25
N VAL A 8 -8.44 -60.81 29.00
CA VAL A 8 -9.07 -59.57 28.51
C VAL A 8 -7.97 -58.53 28.32
N LEU A 9 -7.68 -58.16 27.08
CA LEU A 9 -6.85 -57.00 26.77
C LEU A 9 -7.74 -55.76 26.86
N LEU A 10 -7.49 -54.90 27.86
CA LEU A 10 -8.13 -53.61 28.01
C LEU A 10 -7.50 -52.64 27.00
N LEU A 11 -8.23 -52.27 25.95
CA LEU A 11 -7.82 -51.24 25.01
C LEU A 11 -8.08 -49.87 25.67
N VAL A 12 -7.03 -49.24 26.20
CA VAL A 12 -7.09 -47.85 26.68
C VAL A 12 -7.05 -46.95 25.45
N CYS A 13 -8.21 -46.44 25.04
CA CYS A 13 -8.30 -45.34 24.09
C CYS A 13 -7.80 -44.07 24.77
N LEU A 14 -6.52 -43.73 24.56
CA LEU A 14 -5.99 -42.38 24.78
C LEU A 14 -6.69 -41.45 23.78
N LEU A 15 -7.77 -40.80 24.24
CA LEU A 15 -8.30 -39.60 23.60
C LEU A 15 -7.23 -38.52 23.69
N SER A 16 -6.43 -38.40 22.63
CA SER A 16 -5.59 -37.24 22.40
C SER A 16 -6.52 -36.03 22.29
N SER A 17 -6.73 -35.31 23.38
CA SER A 17 -7.24 -33.94 23.34
C SER A 17 -6.18 -33.12 22.59
N ALA A 18 -6.40 -32.94 21.29
CA ALA A 18 -5.67 -31.93 20.53
C ALA A 18 -5.84 -30.59 21.26
N PRO A 19 -4.76 -29.82 21.49
CA PRO A 19 -4.92 -28.50 22.05
C PRO A 19 -5.79 -27.67 21.09
N GLN A 20 -6.94 -27.21 21.58
CA GLN A 20 -7.74 -26.14 20.98
C GLN A 20 -6.98 -24.81 21.10
N GLY A 21 -5.80 -24.75 20.50
CA GLY A 21 -4.83 -23.68 20.66
C GLY A 21 -4.09 -23.44 19.36
N ALA A 22 -4.84 -23.05 18.32
CA ALA A 22 -4.27 -22.53 17.07
C ALA A 22 -5.17 -21.50 16.36
N GLU A 23 -6.18 -20.93 17.02
CA GLU A 23 -6.92 -19.77 16.48
C GLU A 23 -6.32 -18.41 16.90
N ALA A 24 -5.33 -18.41 17.80
CA ALA A 24 -4.77 -17.17 18.36
C ALA A 24 -3.70 -16.48 17.49
N GLN A 25 -3.54 -16.85 16.20
CA GLN A 25 -2.43 -16.34 15.38
C GLN A 25 -2.78 -15.77 13.99
N ARG A 26 -4.06 -15.62 13.64
CA ARG A 26 -4.47 -14.81 12.47
C ARG A 26 -5.87 -14.25 12.67
N LEU A 27 -6.00 -13.14 13.39
CA LEU A 27 -7.18 -12.30 13.31
C LEU A 27 -7.13 -11.53 11.97
N SER A 28 -7.26 -12.23 10.84
CA SER A 28 -7.50 -11.59 9.56
C SER A 28 -8.96 -11.14 9.55
N TYR A 29 -9.22 -9.95 10.08
CA TYR A 29 -10.56 -9.41 10.07
C TYR A 29 -10.91 -8.91 8.66
N SER A 30 -11.87 -9.58 8.00
CA SER A 30 -12.29 -9.15 6.66
C SER A 30 -12.99 -7.79 6.70
N LYS A 31 -13.89 -7.57 7.68
CA LYS A 31 -14.73 -6.37 7.85
C LYS A 31 -15.03 -6.06 9.33
N GLY A 32 -15.56 -4.87 9.60
CA GLY A 32 -16.11 -4.45 10.90
C GLY A 32 -15.11 -3.93 11.93
N GLN A 33 -13.82 -3.87 11.59
CA GLN A 33 -12.74 -3.37 12.45
C GLN A 33 -12.58 -1.86 12.36
N PRO A 34 -11.93 -1.22 13.34
CA PRO A 34 -11.69 0.21 13.30
C PRO A 34 -10.69 0.61 12.20
N VAL A 35 -10.62 1.93 11.99
CA VAL A 35 -9.54 2.58 11.25
C VAL A 35 -8.75 3.42 12.24
N TYR A 36 -7.45 3.17 12.33
CA TYR A 36 -6.54 3.92 13.21
C TYR A 36 -5.91 5.05 12.40
N PRO A 37 -6.23 6.33 12.68
CA PRO A 37 -5.45 7.43 12.13
C PRO A 37 -4.03 7.36 12.69
N ALA A 38 -3.05 7.73 11.88
CA ALA A 38 -1.64 7.70 12.23
C ALA A 38 -1.01 9.07 11.95
N TYR A 39 -0.22 9.56 12.92
CA TYR A 39 0.69 10.66 12.70
C TYR A 39 2.03 10.08 12.27
N GLU A 40 2.51 10.48 11.09
CA GLU A 40 3.66 9.87 10.43
C GLU A 40 4.93 10.74 10.54
N GLY A 41 4.82 11.92 11.17
CA GLY A 41 5.93 12.84 11.40
C GLY A 41 5.69 14.23 10.80
N TRP A 42 6.73 15.06 10.83
CA TRP A 42 6.69 16.42 10.27
C TRP A 42 7.96 16.78 9.51
N GLU A 43 7.80 17.67 8.54
CA GLU A 43 8.88 18.27 7.77
C GLU A 43 8.86 19.80 7.89
N ARG A 44 10.02 20.44 7.72
CA ARG A 44 10.14 21.90 7.78
C ARG A 44 10.17 22.51 6.39
N ASN A 45 9.33 23.51 6.17
CA ASN A 45 9.30 24.28 4.93
C ASN A 45 10.34 25.40 4.90
N SER A 46 10.67 25.86 3.70
CA SER A 46 11.62 26.96 3.47
C SER A 46 11.17 28.31 4.04
N ASP A 47 9.85 28.52 4.16
CA ASP A 47 9.23 29.69 4.79
C ASP A 47 9.18 29.59 6.34
N GLY A 48 9.69 28.50 6.91
CA GLY A 48 9.73 28.25 8.34
C GLY A 48 8.49 27.57 8.92
N SER A 49 7.42 27.41 8.13
CA SER A 49 6.24 26.62 8.51
C SER A 49 6.54 25.12 8.50
N PHE A 50 5.59 24.30 8.92
CA PHE A 50 5.77 22.84 9.01
C PHE A 50 4.64 22.12 8.30
N ASP A 51 4.95 21.03 7.60
CA ASP A 51 3.95 20.11 7.10
C ASP A 51 3.91 18.88 8.02
N MET A 52 2.73 18.58 8.56
CA MET A 52 2.46 17.41 9.39
C MET A 52 1.88 16.30 8.53
N LEU A 53 2.56 15.15 8.48
CA LEU A 53 2.19 14.03 7.63
C LEU A 53 1.27 13.06 8.39
N PHE A 54 0.20 12.64 7.74
CA PHE A 54 -0.78 11.71 8.32
C PHE A 54 -1.04 10.53 7.39
N GLY A 55 -1.24 9.36 7.99
CA GLY A 55 -1.64 8.12 7.33
C GLY A 55 -2.69 7.41 8.17
N TYR A 56 -3.01 6.17 7.84
CA TYR A 56 -3.92 5.37 8.65
C TYR A 56 -3.72 3.87 8.44
N MET A 57 -4.18 3.09 9.41
CA MET A 57 -4.34 1.66 9.31
C MET A 57 -5.82 1.30 9.33
N ASN A 58 -6.35 0.87 8.19
CA ASN A 58 -7.65 0.21 8.14
C ASN A 58 -7.44 -1.28 8.45
N GLU A 59 -7.89 -1.75 9.61
CA GLU A 59 -7.64 -3.15 10.01
C GLU A 59 -8.41 -4.17 9.18
N ASN A 60 -9.37 -3.71 8.37
CA ASN A 60 -10.14 -4.55 7.48
C ASN A 60 -9.32 -4.94 6.24
N TRP A 61 -9.45 -6.20 5.82
CA TRP A 61 -8.80 -6.73 4.62
C TRP A 61 -9.60 -6.51 3.33
N GLU A 62 -10.92 -6.37 3.44
CA GLU A 62 -11.83 -6.21 2.30
C GLU A 62 -12.69 -4.95 2.40
N GLN A 63 -12.94 -4.43 3.61
CA GLN A 63 -13.83 -3.30 3.79
C GLN A 63 -13.12 -1.97 3.49
N GLU A 64 -13.55 -1.32 2.43
CA GLU A 64 -13.41 0.12 2.25
C GLU A 64 -14.48 0.85 3.08
N LEU A 65 -14.12 2.01 3.61
CA LEU A 65 -14.99 2.78 4.50
C LEU A 65 -15.14 4.21 4.01
N GLU A 66 -16.37 4.70 4.01
CA GLU A 66 -16.68 6.09 3.72
C GLU A 66 -17.01 6.81 5.02
N VAL A 67 -16.14 7.76 5.40
CA VAL A 67 -16.35 8.61 6.57
C VAL A 67 -16.17 10.06 6.14
N PRO A 68 -17.25 10.74 5.75
CA PRO A 68 -17.21 12.15 5.33
C PRO A 68 -16.60 13.04 6.41
N VAL A 69 -15.96 14.13 5.99
CA VAL A 69 -15.46 15.16 6.92
C VAL A 69 -16.61 15.67 7.79
N GLY A 70 -16.42 15.65 9.10
CA GLY A 70 -17.46 15.94 10.08
C GLY A 70 -17.10 15.39 11.46
N LEU A 71 -18.11 15.19 12.31
CA LEU A 71 -17.89 14.78 13.71
C LEU A 71 -17.08 13.48 13.86
N ASP A 72 -17.24 12.56 12.91
CA ASP A 72 -16.56 11.27 12.89
C ASP A 72 -15.25 11.31 12.09
N ASN A 73 -14.88 12.43 11.46
CA ASN A 73 -13.63 12.60 10.71
C ASN A 73 -13.24 14.08 10.66
N GLN A 74 -12.50 14.55 11.67
CA GLN A 74 -12.22 15.97 11.83
C GLN A 74 -10.86 16.23 12.48
N PHE A 75 -10.34 17.42 12.21
CA PHE A 75 -9.21 18.00 12.91
C PHE A 75 -9.61 19.01 13.98
N SER A 76 -8.72 19.15 14.97
CA SER A 76 -8.73 20.26 15.93
C SER A 76 -7.32 20.48 16.48
N PRO A 77 -6.88 21.71 16.81
CA PRO A 77 -7.60 22.98 16.62
C PRO A 77 -7.70 23.39 15.15
N GLY A 78 -8.48 24.45 14.87
CA GLY A 78 -8.71 24.95 13.51
C GLY A 78 -9.95 24.35 12.83
N PRO A 79 -10.11 24.57 11.50
CA PRO A 79 -11.17 23.96 10.72
C PRO A 79 -11.14 22.43 10.79
N PRO A 80 -12.31 21.76 10.83
CA PRO A 80 -12.38 20.30 10.86
C PRO A 80 -11.88 19.65 9.57
N ASP A 81 -12.01 20.33 8.42
CA ASP A 81 -11.42 19.92 7.16
C ASP A 81 -10.01 20.50 7.03
N GLN A 82 -9.02 19.64 6.98
CA GLN A 82 -7.60 19.96 6.73
C GLN A 82 -7.07 19.19 5.51
N GLY A 83 -7.96 18.66 4.67
CA GLY A 83 -7.56 17.89 3.50
C GLY A 83 -7.48 16.38 3.73
N GLN A 84 -7.97 15.83 4.84
CA GLN A 84 -7.97 14.38 5.11
C GLN A 84 -8.82 13.55 4.12
N PRO A 85 -8.56 12.23 3.96
CA PRO A 85 -9.42 11.37 3.15
C PRO A 85 -10.83 11.27 3.73
N ALA A 86 -11.80 10.99 2.87
CA ALA A 86 -13.14 10.57 3.27
C ALA A 86 -13.50 9.16 2.78
N HIS A 87 -12.65 8.57 1.94
CA HIS A 87 -12.71 7.18 1.52
C HIS A 87 -11.43 6.47 2.00
N PHE A 88 -11.60 5.46 2.85
CA PHE A 88 -10.53 4.77 3.56
C PHE A 88 -10.34 3.37 2.98
N LEU A 89 -9.24 3.22 2.25
CA LEU A 89 -8.82 1.98 1.60
C LEU A 89 -8.35 0.96 2.66
N PRO A 90 -8.33 -0.35 2.36
CA PRO A 90 -7.90 -1.37 3.29
C PRO A 90 -6.45 -1.19 3.77
N ARG A 91 -6.11 -1.85 4.88
CA ARG A 91 -4.73 -2.02 5.38
C ARG A 91 -4.00 -0.70 5.63
N ARG A 92 -2.65 -0.74 5.60
CA ARG A 92 -1.80 0.39 5.93
C ARG A 92 -1.67 1.31 4.73
N ASN A 93 -2.04 2.57 4.95
CA ASN A 93 -1.92 3.68 4.01
C ASN A 93 -1.00 4.71 4.67
N ARG A 94 0.29 4.71 4.33
CA ARG A 94 1.27 5.65 4.90
C ARG A 94 1.27 6.97 4.15
N TYR A 95 1.62 8.03 4.88
CA TYR A 95 1.88 9.37 4.32
C TYR A 95 0.80 9.82 3.32
N VAL A 96 -0.47 9.64 3.70
CA VAL A 96 -1.61 9.86 2.81
C VAL A 96 -1.78 11.35 2.53
N PHE A 97 -1.64 12.23 3.50
CA PHE A 97 -1.80 13.68 3.28
C PHE A 97 -0.97 14.49 4.26
N LYS A 98 -0.81 15.78 3.96
CA LYS A 98 -0.08 16.74 4.77
C LYS A 98 -1.01 17.84 5.25
N VAL A 99 -0.82 18.29 6.49
CA VAL A 99 -1.47 19.49 7.01
C VAL A 99 -0.40 20.52 7.34
N ARG A 100 -0.50 21.68 6.69
CA ARG A 100 0.40 22.81 6.92
C ARG A 100 0.04 23.51 8.23
N VAL A 101 1.00 23.62 9.16
CA VAL A 101 0.90 24.42 10.38
C VAL A 101 1.88 25.59 10.32
N PRO A 102 1.57 26.75 10.95
CA PRO A 102 2.39 27.95 10.81
C PRO A 102 3.74 27.83 11.52
N ALA A 103 4.66 28.76 11.21
CA ALA A 103 6.03 28.75 11.74
C ALA A 103 6.12 28.99 13.27
N ASP A 104 5.05 29.51 13.87
CA ASP A 104 4.90 29.74 15.32
C ASP A 104 4.13 28.63 16.04
N PHE A 105 3.83 27.51 15.38
CA PHE A 105 3.24 26.33 16.01
C PHE A 105 4.18 25.82 17.13
N GLY A 106 3.65 25.74 18.35
CA GLY A 106 4.44 25.49 19.55
C GLY A 106 4.85 24.02 19.73
N GLU A 107 5.95 23.77 20.45
CA GLU A 107 6.39 22.39 20.79
C GLU A 107 5.39 21.64 21.70
N GLU A 108 4.57 22.37 22.46
CA GLU A 108 3.52 21.84 23.33
C GLU A 108 2.14 21.81 22.63
N GLU A 109 2.03 22.36 21.42
CA GLU A 109 0.78 22.35 20.67
C GLU A 109 0.59 21.02 19.94
N GLU A 110 -0.68 20.61 19.80
CA GLU A 110 -1.05 19.38 19.12
C GLU A 110 -2.11 19.66 18.06
N LEU A 111 -1.91 19.12 16.87
CA LEU A 111 -2.93 19.01 15.83
C LEU A 111 -3.52 17.60 15.87
N VAL A 112 -4.77 17.48 16.27
CA VAL A 112 -5.42 16.19 16.53
C VAL A 112 -6.37 15.82 15.41
N TRP A 113 -6.10 14.71 14.73
CA TRP A 113 -7.05 14.07 13.82
C TRP A 113 -7.89 13.06 14.59
N THR A 114 -9.20 13.26 14.64
CA THR A 114 -10.16 12.32 15.22
C THR A 114 -10.91 11.59 14.12
N LEU A 115 -10.90 10.25 14.19
CA LEU A 115 -11.59 9.38 13.24
C LEU A 115 -12.43 8.36 13.99
N ARG A 116 -13.71 8.26 13.64
CA ARG A 116 -14.63 7.24 14.10
C ARG A 116 -15.14 6.42 12.92
N ALA A 117 -14.82 5.14 12.94
CA ALA A 117 -15.25 4.18 11.92
C ALA A 117 -15.78 2.91 12.59
N ASN A 118 -16.83 2.30 12.02
CA ASN A 118 -17.46 1.10 12.60
C ASN A 118 -17.81 1.25 14.10
N GLY A 119 -18.25 2.45 14.50
CA GLY A 119 -18.63 2.78 15.88
C GLY A 119 -17.46 2.94 16.87
N GLN A 120 -16.22 2.92 16.39
CA GLN A 120 -15.01 3.00 17.22
C GLN A 120 -14.21 4.25 16.87
N GLU A 121 -13.78 5.01 17.88
CA GLU A 121 -13.07 6.29 17.71
C GLU A 121 -11.60 6.16 18.11
N TYR A 122 -10.73 6.68 17.27
CA TYR A 122 -9.29 6.78 17.49
C TYR A 122 -8.77 8.16 17.06
N ARG A 123 -7.58 8.49 17.54
CA ARG A 123 -6.97 9.81 17.32
C ARG A 123 -5.49 9.70 16.98
N ALA A 124 -5.04 10.55 16.08
CA ALA A 124 -3.63 10.81 15.82
C ALA A 124 -3.28 12.22 16.31
N TYR A 125 -2.13 12.36 16.96
CA TYR A 125 -1.68 13.59 17.60
C TYR A 125 -0.42 14.10 16.89
N GLY A 126 -0.59 15.12 16.05
CA GLY A 126 0.49 15.80 15.34
C GLY A 126 1.23 16.76 16.26
N THR A 127 2.55 16.60 16.37
CA THR A 127 3.43 17.42 17.23
C THR A 127 4.77 17.68 16.55
N LEU A 128 5.48 18.73 16.95
CA LEU A 128 6.82 19.06 16.42
C LEU A 128 7.97 18.41 17.20
N ARG A 129 7.74 17.25 17.83
CA ARG A 129 8.79 16.55 18.56
C ARG A 129 9.93 16.17 17.62
N ALA A 130 11.17 16.41 18.04
CA ALA A 130 12.35 16.24 17.19
C ALA A 130 12.58 14.79 16.71
N ASP A 131 12.15 13.79 17.47
CA ASP A 131 12.22 12.37 17.11
C ASP A 131 11.18 11.96 16.06
N LEU A 132 10.21 12.83 15.76
CA LEU A 132 9.19 12.65 14.71
C LEU A 132 9.50 13.48 13.45
N TYR A 133 10.68 14.10 13.37
CA TYR A 133 11.13 14.74 12.13
C TYR A 133 11.25 13.69 11.02
N THR A 134 10.76 14.01 9.83
CA THR A 134 10.84 13.16 8.65
C THR A 134 11.47 13.90 7.47
N ASP A 135 12.00 13.13 6.54
CA ASP A 135 12.51 13.57 5.25
C ASP A 135 12.36 12.43 4.22
N ASN A 136 12.80 12.68 2.99
CA ASN A 136 12.71 11.68 1.91
C ASN A 136 13.41 10.35 2.28
N MET A 137 14.53 10.40 3.02
CA MET A 137 15.26 9.19 3.41
C MET A 137 14.44 8.35 4.39
N ILE A 138 13.81 9.00 5.37
CA ILE A 138 12.93 8.34 6.33
C ILE A 138 11.70 7.76 5.61
N ILE A 139 11.06 8.52 4.72
CA ILE A 139 9.89 8.05 3.95
C ILE A 139 10.24 6.82 3.11
N MET A 140 11.38 6.84 2.40
CA MET A 140 11.86 5.70 1.62
C MET A 140 12.16 4.48 2.50
N SER A 141 12.74 4.69 3.69
CA SER A 141 12.99 3.61 4.65
C SER A 141 11.69 2.95 5.11
N GLU A 142 10.72 3.75 5.55
CA GLU A 142 9.44 3.29 6.09
C GLU A 142 8.49 2.69 5.03
N THR A 143 8.72 3.03 3.76
CA THR A 143 8.01 2.46 2.60
C THR A 143 8.70 1.18 2.08
N GLY A 144 9.89 0.84 2.60
CA GLY A 144 10.60 -0.39 2.27
C GLY A 144 11.56 -0.28 1.08
N ALA A 145 11.79 0.93 0.56
CA ALA A 145 12.67 1.15 -0.58
C ALA A 145 14.16 0.94 -0.26
N LEU A 146 14.55 1.03 1.02
CA LEU A 146 15.94 0.87 1.46
C LEU A 146 16.28 -0.56 1.95
N GLY A 147 15.36 -1.51 1.85
CA GLY A 147 15.54 -2.88 2.34
C GLY A 147 15.96 -2.91 3.82
N ALA A 148 17.08 -3.56 4.13
CA ALA A 148 17.65 -3.64 5.48
C ALA A 148 18.40 -2.35 5.93
N GLY A 149 18.05 -1.19 5.39
CA GLY A 149 18.62 0.11 5.74
C GLY A 149 19.89 0.48 4.96
N THR A 150 20.08 -0.09 3.77
CA THR A 150 21.20 0.24 2.88
C THR A 150 20.87 1.47 2.03
N SER A 151 21.81 2.41 1.89
CA SER A 151 21.63 3.61 1.05
C SER A 151 22.84 3.84 0.13
N SER A 152 22.61 4.48 -1.01
CA SER A 152 23.63 4.98 -1.94
C SER A 152 23.54 6.50 -2.09
N PRO A 153 24.53 7.18 -2.70
CA PRO A 153 24.41 8.59 -3.06
C PRO A 153 23.21 8.87 -3.98
N GLU A 154 22.91 7.97 -4.91
CA GLU A 154 21.81 8.09 -5.87
C GLU A 154 20.45 8.01 -5.17
N ILE A 155 20.23 7.00 -4.32
CA ILE A 155 19.00 6.89 -3.52
C ILE A 155 18.86 8.09 -2.57
N ARG A 156 19.97 8.60 -2.01
CA ARG A 156 19.97 9.83 -1.19
C ARG A 156 19.61 11.10 -1.96
N ALA A 157 19.79 11.09 -3.28
CA ALA A 157 19.44 12.19 -4.14
C ALA A 157 18.00 12.09 -4.68
N ASN A 158 17.29 10.98 -4.42
CA ASN A 158 15.93 10.77 -4.92
C ASN A 158 14.99 11.90 -4.48
N VAL A 159 14.21 12.40 -5.43
CA VAL A 159 13.18 13.43 -5.23
C VAL A 159 11.80 12.91 -5.64
N PRO A 160 10.72 13.40 -5.02
CA PRO A 160 9.37 13.05 -5.47
C PRO A 160 9.14 13.41 -6.93
N GLN A 161 8.31 12.61 -7.59
CA GLN A 161 7.94 12.78 -8.99
C GLN A 161 7.22 14.12 -9.21
N GLU A 162 7.38 14.69 -10.40
CA GLU A 162 6.56 15.81 -10.86
C GLU A 162 5.37 15.30 -11.67
N ILE A 163 4.18 15.87 -11.42
CA ILE A 163 2.95 15.50 -12.12
C ILE A 163 2.34 16.74 -12.78
N GLU A 164 2.18 16.71 -14.10
CA GLU A 164 1.43 17.69 -14.87
C GLU A 164 0.06 17.11 -15.27
N LEU A 165 -1.01 17.66 -14.70
CA LEU A 165 -2.37 17.19 -14.95
C LEU A 165 -2.95 17.79 -16.25
N GLU A 166 -3.39 16.94 -17.17
CA GLU A 166 -4.08 17.37 -18.38
C GLU A 166 -5.58 17.58 -18.13
N GLY A 167 -6.11 18.76 -18.49
CA GLY A 167 -7.55 19.07 -18.45
C GLY A 167 -8.03 19.79 -17.19
N GLY A 168 -7.12 20.19 -16.29
CA GLY A 168 -7.43 20.99 -15.09
C GLY A 168 -8.01 20.19 -13.92
N VAL A 169 -8.12 20.84 -12.76
CA VAL A 169 -8.46 20.19 -11.47
C VAL A 169 -9.95 20.09 -11.17
N GLU A 170 -10.82 20.78 -11.93
CA GLU A 170 -12.27 20.65 -11.83
C GLU A 170 -12.83 20.03 -13.11
N ARG A 171 -13.65 18.99 -12.97
CA ARG A 171 -14.30 18.28 -14.09
C ARG A 171 -15.80 18.16 -13.87
N SER A 172 -16.51 17.88 -14.95
CA SER A 172 -17.93 17.53 -14.89
C SER A 172 -18.25 16.48 -15.93
N VAL A 173 -19.08 15.52 -15.55
CA VAL A 173 -19.50 14.38 -16.38
C VAL A 173 -20.91 13.97 -15.94
N ARG A 174 -21.65 13.22 -16.75
CA ARG A 174 -22.93 12.61 -16.32
C ARG A 174 -22.70 11.18 -15.85
N VAL A 175 -23.64 10.67 -15.06
CA VAL A 175 -23.69 9.25 -14.70
C VAL A 175 -23.64 8.38 -15.97
N GLY A 176 -22.72 7.43 -15.98
CA GLY A 176 -22.48 6.50 -17.10
C GLY A 176 -21.70 7.06 -18.29
N GLU A 177 -21.37 8.35 -18.31
CA GLU A 177 -20.43 8.90 -19.31
C GLU A 177 -18.98 8.65 -18.86
N VAL A 178 -18.12 8.30 -19.82
CA VAL A 178 -16.69 8.10 -19.58
C VAL A 178 -15.98 9.45 -19.48
N LEU A 179 -15.17 9.60 -18.44
CA LEU A 179 -14.23 10.72 -18.28
C LEU A 179 -12.80 10.21 -18.45
N THR A 180 -12.06 10.78 -19.40
CA THR A 180 -10.61 10.50 -19.54
C THR A 180 -9.80 11.33 -18.53
N LEU A 181 -8.93 10.64 -17.80
CA LEU A 181 -7.93 11.20 -16.90
C LEU A 181 -6.55 11.00 -17.54
N ALA A 182 -5.76 12.07 -17.61
CA ALA A 182 -4.41 12.00 -18.13
C ALA A 182 -3.47 12.91 -17.34
N ALA A 183 -2.25 12.43 -17.11
CA ALA A 183 -1.19 13.19 -16.49
C ALA A 183 0.16 12.82 -17.11
N VAL A 184 1.04 13.80 -17.23
CA VAL A 184 2.44 13.58 -17.59
C VAL A 184 3.23 13.50 -16.29
N VAL A 185 4.00 12.41 -16.12
CA VAL A 185 4.80 12.17 -14.93
C VAL A 185 6.28 12.23 -15.30
N THR A 186 7.05 13.02 -14.56
CA THR A 186 8.51 13.10 -14.68
C THR A 186 9.15 12.62 -13.39
N ASP A 187 10.18 11.79 -13.52
CA ASP A 187 10.90 11.17 -12.42
C ASP A 187 12.41 11.30 -12.66
N ASP A 188 13.21 11.30 -11.60
CA ASP A 188 14.67 11.39 -11.70
C ASP A 188 15.34 10.03 -12.03
N GLY A 189 14.53 8.99 -12.20
CA GLY A 189 14.95 7.61 -12.48
C GLY A 189 15.34 6.84 -11.23
N GLN A 190 15.17 7.40 -10.03
CA GLN A 190 15.43 6.74 -8.75
C GLN A 190 14.12 6.28 -8.08
N PRO A 191 14.19 5.30 -7.17
CA PRO A 191 15.34 4.44 -6.90
C PRO A 191 15.53 3.39 -8.01
N THR A 192 16.72 3.33 -8.60
CA THR A 192 17.04 2.24 -9.54
C THR A 192 17.21 0.93 -8.78
N SER A 193 16.47 -0.11 -9.16
CA SER A 193 16.65 -1.43 -8.56
C SER A 193 18.02 -2.02 -8.95
N VAL A 194 18.99 -2.01 -8.06
CA VAL A 194 20.21 -2.82 -8.23
C VAL A 194 20.49 -3.60 -6.94
N GLY A 195 19.85 -4.77 -6.83
CA GLY A 195 20.18 -5.75 -5.81
C GLY A 195 18.98 -6.17 -4.97
N PHE A 196 18.20 -7.12 -5.48
CA PHE A 196 17.43 -8.02 -4.63
C PHE A 196 18.44 -8.88 -3.85
N PHE A 197 18.97 -8.40 -2.72
CA PHE A 197 19.64 -9.30 -1.78
C PHE A 197 18.54 -10.14 -1.14
N GLY A 198 18.37 -11.35 -1.67
CA GLY A 198 17.57 -12.39 -1.06
C GLY A 198 18.14 -12.71 0.32
N GLY A 199 17.69 -12.00 1.34
CA GLY A 199 17.82 -12.40 2.74
C GLY A 199 16.84 -13.53 3.06
N GLY A 200 16.92 -14.62 2.28
CA GLY A 200 16.39 -15.90 2.68
C GLY A 200 17.44 -16.57 3.55
N THR A 201 17.14 -16.73 4.83
CA THR A 201 17.86 -17.65 5.70
C THR A 201 17.58 -19.08 5.23
N ASP A 202 18.28 -19.54 4.20
CA ASP A 202 18.49 -20.97 3.99
C ASP A 202 19.75 -21.35 4.77
N SER A 203 19.54 -21.68 6.04
CA SER A 203 20.47 -22.50 6.80
C SER A 203 20.04 -23.95 6.63
N GLU A 204 20.39 -24.57 5.50
CA GLU A 204 20.49 -26.02 5.41
C GLU A 204 21.83 -26.34 4.74
N GLU A 205 22.68 -26.97 5.54
CA GLU A 205 23.91 -27.64 5.15
C GLU A 205 23.59 -28.64 4.03
N ASP A 206 24.35 -28.62 2.95
CA ASP A 206 24.68 -29.84 2.21
C ASP A 206 26.04 -29.67 1.53
N ASP A 207 27.04 -30.28 2.17
CA ASP A 207 28.32 -30.64 1.57
C ASP A 207 28.07 -31.54 0.36
N VAL A 208 28.38 -31.06 -0.85
CA VAL A 208 28.63 -31.95 -1.98
C VAL A 208 29.92 -31.50 -2.67
N GLU A 209 30.86 -32.44 -2.69
CA GLU A 209 32.21 -32.32 -3.20
C GLU A 209 32.27 -31.90 -4.67
N GLU A 210 33.32 -31.15 -5.02
CA GLU A 210 33.72 -30.84 -6.38
C GLU A 210 34.06 -32.14 -7.13
N ASP A 211 33.17 -32.60 -8.01
CA ASP A 211 33.51 -33.57 -9.05
C ASP A 211 33.53 -32.86 -10.40
N ASP A 212 34.75 -32.74 -10.93
CA ASP A 212 35.07 -32.33 -12.30
C ASP A 212 34.34 -33.21 -13.32
N VAL A 213 33.38 -32.63 -14.04
CA VAL A 213 32.88 -33.18 -15.30
C VAL A 213 32.91 -32.07 -16.34
N GLU A 214 33.94 -32.11 -17.20
CA GLU A 214 33.89 -31.48 -18.52
C GLU A 214 32.74 -32.15 -19.28
N ASP A 215 31.66 -31.41 -19.56
CA ASP A 215 30.64 -31.87 -20.50
C ASP A 215 30.25 -30.76 -21.46
N ASP A 216 30.12 -31.18 -22.72
CA ASP A 216 30.06 -30.39 -23.94
C ASP A 216 28.99 -29.29 -23.89
N ALA A 217 29.42 -28.06 -24.24
CA ALA A 217 28.53 -26.95 -24.55
C ALA A 217 27.79 -27.24 -25.86
N GLU A 218 26.66 -27.93 -25.77
CA GLU A 218 25.58 -27.75 -26.74
C GLU A 218 24.80 -26.50 -26.33
N ASP A 219 24.95 -25.44 -27.14
CA ASP A 219 24.12 -24.23 -27.12
C ASP A 219 22.64 -24.62 -27.25
N ALA A 220 21.99 -24.86 -26.12
CA ALA A 220 20.54 -24.73 -26.02
C ALA A 220 20.27 -23.23 -25.92
N GLU A 221 19.71 -22.66 -27.00
CA GLU A 221 19.10 -21.34 -26.93
C GLU A 221 18.09 -21.37 -25.78
N GLU A 222 18.39 -20.69 -24.67
CA GLU A 222 17.40 -20.40 -23.65
C GLU A 222 16.37 -19.49 -24.34
N GLU A 223 15.29 -20.09 -24.84
CA GLU A 223 14.09 -19.33 -25.14
C GLU A 223 13.72 -18.59 -23.85
N ASP A 224 13.82 -17.25 -23.87
CA ASP A 224 13.24 -16.33 -22.91
C ASP A 224 11.70 -16.49 -22.92
N ASN A 225 11.23 -17.66 -22.50
CA ASN A 225 9.83 -17.95 -22.36
C ASN A 225 9.37 -17.28 -21.07
N GLU A 226 8.52 -16.27 -21.22
CA GLU A 226 7.83 -15.67 -20.08
C GLU A 226 7.17 -16.77 -19.24
N PRO A 227 7.33 -16.73 -17.89
CA PRO A 227 6.79 -17.77 -17.03
C PRO A 227 5.29 -17.87 -17.20
N THR A 228 4.79 -19.10 -17.33
CA THR A 228 3.35 -19.36 -17.47
C THR A 228 2.58 -18.87 -16.22
N PRO A 229 1.27 -18.56 -16.34
CA PRO A 229 0.46 -18.21 -15.17
C PRO A 229 0.50 -19.24 -14.04
N ARG A 230 0.70 -20.52 -14.39
CA ARG A 230 0.85 -21.61 -13.42
C ARG A 230 2.18 -21.52 -12.68
N GLU A 231 3.29 -21.30 -13.37
CA GLU A 231 4.62 -21.14 -12.75
C GLU A 231 4.67 -19.88 -11.87
N LEU A 232 4.03 -18.79 -12.31
CA LEU A 232 3.87 -17.59 -11.49
C LEU A 232 3.08 -17.88 -10.21
N LEU A 233 1.99 -18.66 -10.31
CA LEU A 233 1.21 -19.07 -9.14
C LEU A 233 2.02 -19.99 -8.22
N GLU A 234 2.71 -21.00 -8.75
CA GLU A 234 3.55 -21.91 -7.98
C GLU A 234 4.68 -21.15 -7.26
N ARG A 235 5.33 -20.18 -7.94
CA ARG A 235 6.32 -19.27 -7.34
C ARG A 235 5.73 -18.41 -6.24
N ALA A 236 4.53 -17.85 -6.45
CA ALA A 236 3.86 -17.00 -5.48
C ALA A 236 3.40 -17.77 -4.24
N LEU A 237 3.01 -19.04 -4.40
CA LEU A 237 2.62 -19.93 -3.29
C LEU A 237 3.83 -20.53 -2.56
N GLY A 238 4.96 -20.73 -3.26
CA GLY A 238 6.19 -21.28 -2.69
C GLY A 238 6.99 -20.29 -1.84
N ARG A 239 6.78 -18.98 -2.00
CA ARG A 239 7.40 -17.95 -1.16
C ARG A 239 6.45 -17.52 -0.04
N GLY A 240 6.97 -17.42 1.18
CA GLY A 240 6.22 -16.82 2.27
C GLY A 240 5.80 -15.39 1.92
N THR A 241 4.53 -15.04 2.12
CA THR A 241 4.04 -13.66 1.92
C THR A 241 4.46 -12.71 3.05
N ALA A 242 5.11 -13.24 4.09
CA ALA A 242 5.63 -12.48 5.22
C ALA A 242 7.08 -12.09 4.94
N SER A 243 7.30 -10.79 4.74
CA SER A 243 8.64 -10.19 4.79
C SER A 243 8.94 -9.74 6.23
N GLY A 244 10.20 -9.82 6.65
CA GLY A 244 10.65 -9.31 7.95
C GLY A 244 10.60 -7.77 8.04
N THR A 245 10.61 -7.09 6.89
CA THR A 245 10.51 -5.63 6.75
C THR A 245 9.44 -5.27 5.71
N VAL A 246 8.98 -4.02 5.73
CA VAL A 246 8.17 -3.49 4.61
C VAL A 246 8.97 -3.65 3.33
N SER A 247 8.35 -4.18 2.28
CA SER A 247 9.00 -4.41 1.00
C SER A 247 8.02 -4.04 -0.12
N LYS A 248 8.08 -2.77 -0.51
CA LYS A 248 7.41 -2.28 -1.71
C LYS A 248 8.35 -2.47 -2.90
N ARG A 249 7.80 -2.94 -4.03
CA ARG A 249 8.54 -3.04 -5.29
C ARG A 249 8.91 -1.65 -5.79
N LEU A 250 10.17 -1.49 -6.16
CA LEU A 250 10.72 -0.26 -6.74
C LEU A 250 10.40 -0.18 -8.23
N GLY A 251 10.02 1.02 -8.69
CA GLY A 251 9.75 1.32 -10.08
C GLY A 251 8.61 2.32 -10.24
N LEU A 252 8.77 3.24 -11.18
CA LEU A 252 7.80 4.29 -11.47
C LEU A 252 6.47 3.69 -11.94
N HIS A 253 5.40 4.07 -11.27
CA HIS A 253 4.03 3.75 -11.64
C HIS A 253 3.10 4.92 -11.31
N TYR A 254 1.99 4.99 -12.03
CA TYR A 254 0.94 5.98 -11.79
C TYR A 254 -0.41 5.31 -11.56
N THR A 255 -1.21 5.84 -10.64
CA THR A 255 -2.49 5.26 -10.29
C THR A 255 -3.50 6.31 -9.86
N TRP A 256 -4.77 6.10 -10.20
CA TRP A 256 -5.92 6.87 -9.71
C TRP A 256 -6.69 6.10 -8.65
N PHE A 257 -7.19 6.82 -7.65
CA PHE A 257 -8.09 6.26 -6.65
C PHE A 257 -9.06 7.32 -6.12
N VAL A 258 -10.15 6.88 -5.50
CA VAL A 258 -11.13 7.78 -4.87
C VAL A 258 -10.56 8.24 -3.53
N TYR A 259 -10.38 9.55 -3.38
CA TYR A 259 -9.90 10.18 -2.15
C TYR A 259 -11.05 10.64 -1.25
N ARG A 260 -12.11 11.18 -1.88
CA ARG A 260 -13.37 11.57 -1.23
C ARG A 260 -14.54 11.29 -2.16
N GLY A 261 -15.68 10.92 -1.59
CA GLY A 261 -16.89 10.55 -2.33
C GLY A 261 -17.15 9.03 -2.30
N PRO A 262 -18.28 8.59 -2.88
CA PRO A 262 -18.69 7.19 -2.79
C PRO A 262 -17.86 6.28 -3.71
N GLY A 263 -16.91 5.55 -3.14
CA GLY A 263 -15.90 4.80 -3.90
C GLY A 263 -16.49 3.65 -4.71
N GLU A 264 -17.50 2.96 -4.17
CA GLU A 264 -18.19 1.84 -4.84
C GLU A 264 -18.89 2.27 -6.14
N ALA A 265 -19.13 3.57 -6.32
CA ALA A 265 -19.77 4.12 -7.51
C ALA A 265 -18.77 4.49 -8.64
N VAL A 266 -17.47 4.26 -8.44
CA VAL A 266 -16.40 4.66 -9.38
C VAL A 266 -15.73 3.42 -9.96
N GLU A 267 -15.64 3.36 -11.28
CA GLU A 267 -14.92 2.30 -12.00
C GLU A 267 -13.85 2.93 -12.89
N PHE A 268 -12.63 2.41 -12.79
CA PHE A 268 -11.48 2.84 -13.60
C PHE A 268 -11.11 1.77 -14.62
N ASP A 269 -10.70 2.20 -15.81
CA ASP A 269 -10.12 1.34 -16.85
C ASP A 269 -8.80 1.96 -17.36
N PRO A 270 -7.65 1.26 -17.28
CA PRO A 270 -7.48 -0.07 -16.70
C PRO A 270 -7.73 -0.10 -15.18
N PRO A 271 -7.87 -1.28 -14.56
CA PRO A 271 -7.87 -1.41 -13.12
C PRO A 271 -6.62 -0.78 -12.49
N GLN A 272 -6.83 0.07 -11.49
CA GLN A 272 -5.76 0.89 -10.91
C GLN A 272 -4.91 0.11 -9.91
N ILE A 273 -3.65 0.53 -9.76
CA ILE A 273 -2.65 -0.09 -8.89
C ILE A 273 -2.95 0.34 -7.45
N LYS A 274 -2.93 -0.61 -6.51
CA LYS A 274 -3.23 -0.32 -5.10
C LYS A 274 -2.18 0.58 -4.47
N THR A 275 -2.64 1.57 -3.73
CA THR A 275 -1.80 2.53 -2.98
C THR A 275 -1.59 2.14 -1.51
N TRP A 276 -2.06 0.97 -1.10
CA TRP A 276 -2.00 0.45 0.26
C TRP A 276 -1.34 -0.93 0.33
N GLU A 277 -0.86 -1.29 1.52
CA GLU A 277 -0.17 -2.56 1.74
C GLU A 277 -1.10 -3.78 1.63
N ASP A 278 -1.15 -4.36 0.43
CA ASP A 278 -1.80 -5.64 0.16
C ASP A 278 -0.78 -6.67 -0.31
N THR A 279 -0.44 -7.62 0.55
CA THR A 279 0.58 -8.66 0.28
C THR A 279 -0.02 -9.92 -0.36
N ARG A 280 -1.33 -9.95 -0.64
CA ARG A 280 -1.95 -11.11 -1.29
C ARG A 280 -1.37 -11.29 -2.69
N PRO A 281 -1.05 -12.53 -3.11
CA PRO A 281 -0.66 -12.81 -4.49
C PRO A 281 -1.66 -12.22 -5.49
N PHE A 282 -1.16 -11.60 -6.56
CA PHE A 282 -1.97 -11.05 -7.67
C PHE A 282 -2.96 -9.95 -7.31
N ALA A 283 -2.78 -9.27 -6.17
CA ALA A 283 -3.67 -8.21 -5.70
C ALA A 283 -3.58 -6.87 -6.46
N ASN A 284 -2.85 -6.79 -7.59
CA ASN A 284 -2.41 -5.55 -8.25
C ASN A 284 -1.80 -4.54 -7.27
N SER A 285 -0.83 -5.00 -6.48
CA SER A 285 -0.26 -4.26 -5.36
C SER A 285 1.27 -4.30 -5.43
N PRO A 286 1.97 -3.16 -5.30
CA PRO A 286 3.42 -3.11 -5.23
C PRO A 286 4.03 -3.86 -4.03
N TRP A 287 3.22 -4.28 -3.04
CA TRP A 287 3.67 -5.06 -1.88
C TRP A 287 3.54 -6.58 -2.05
N THR A 288 3.03 -7.05 -3.19
CA THR A 288 2.95 -8.49 -3.45
C THR A 288 4.19 -9.01 -4.18
N VAL A 289 4.58 -10.24 -3.88
CA VAL A 289 5.75 -10.90 -4.49
C VAL A 289 5.59 -11.06 -6.00
N ALA A 290 4.35 -11.24 -6.48
CA ALA A 290 4.03 -11.51 -7.88
C ALA A 290 3.71 -10.25 -8.71
N TRP A 291 3.74 -9.05 -8.14
CA TRP A 291 3.53 -7.83 -8.91
C TRP A 291 4.79 -7.43 -9.66
N VAL A 292 4.58 -7.04 -10.91
CA VAL A 292 5.60 -6.55 -11.83
C VAL A 292 5.32 -5.07 -12.04
N VAL A 293 6.39 -4.27 -12.02
CA VAL A 293 6.31 -2.84 -12.29
C VAL A 293 5.79 -2.68 -13.72
N PRO A 294 4.72 -1.88 -13.95
CA PRO A 294 4.28 -1.60 -15.29
C PRO A 294 5.36 -0.83 -16.06
N GLU A 295 5.45 -1.07 -17.37
CA GLU A 295 6.30 -0.26 -18.24
C GLU A 295 5.75 1.17 -18.29
N ALA A 296 6.60 2.15 -18.01
CA ALA A 296 6.22 3.55 -18.09
C ALA A 296 6.00 3.94 -19.57
N PRO A 297 4.97 4.74 -19.90
CA PRO A 297 4.78 5.25 -21.26
C PRO A 297 6.01 6.02 -21.77
N GLU A 298 6.39 5.83 -23.04
CA GLU A 298 7.59 6.49 -23.63
C GLU A 298 7.55 8.03 -23.52
N ASP A 299 6.34 8.61 -23.60
CA ASP A 299 6.10 10.04 -23.50
C ASP A 299 5.80 10.51 -22.06
N GLY A 300 5.88 9.60 -21.07
CA GLY A 300 5.55 9.85 -19.67
C GLY A 300 4.06 10.10 -19.43
N ARG A 301 3.19 9.92 -20.43
CA ARG A 301 1.77 10.27 -20.37
C ARG A 301 0.93 9.07 -19.93
N TRP A 302 0.50 9.09 -18.67
CA TRP A 302 -0.36 8.07 -18.09
C TRP A 302 -1.83 8.41 -18.32
N VAL A 303 -2.59 7.46 -18.87
CA VAL A 303 -4.00 7.65 -19.23
C VAL A 303 -4.85 6.56 -18.58
N SER A 304 -5.94 6.98 -17.96
CA SER A 304 -7.00 6.11 -17.47
C SER A 304 -8.36 6.68 -17.86
N GLU A 305 -9.35 5.83 -18.02
CA GLU A 305 -10.75 6.20 -18.12
C GLU A 305 -11.44 5.96 -16.77
N VAL A 306 -12.43 6.79 -16.43
CA VAL A 306 -13.25 6.62 -15.24
C VAL A 306 -14.73 6.80 -15.57
N THR A 307 -15.58 5.95 -15.00
CA THR A 307 -17.03 6.01 -15.11
C THR A 307 -17.66 6.07 -13.71
N PHE A 308 -18.79 6.75 -13.59
CA PHE A 308 -19.51 6.94 -12.34
C PHE A 308 -20.94 6.40 -12.45
N SER A 309 -21.37 5.57 -11.50
CA SER A 309 -22.72 5.00 -11.45
C SER A 309 -23.71 5.83 -10.64
N GLU A 310 -23.22 6.77 -9.83
CA GLU A 310 -24.05 7.65 -8.98
C GLU A 310 -23.70 9.14 -9.18
N PRO A 311 -24.67 10.06 -9.05
CA PRO A 311 -24.39 11.48 -9.08
C PRO A 311 -23.78 11.94 -7.76
N GLY A 312 -22.92 12.95 -7.80
CA GLY A 312 -22.25 13.44 -6.60
C GLY A 312 -21.02 14.29 -6.88
N THR A 313 -20.28 14.60 -5.84
CA THR A 313 -18.97 15.23 -5.93
C THR A 313 -17.92 14.23 -5.46
N TYR A 314 -16.95 13.98 -6.31
CA TYR A 314 -15.85 13.05 -6.07
C TYR A 314 -14.55 13.82 -6.10
N VAL A 315 -13.62 13.48 -5.20
CA VAL A 315 -12.22 13.87 -5.33
C VAL A 315 -11.47 12.61 -5.71
N LEU A 316 -10.98 12.58 -6.95
CA LEU A 316 -10.06 11.55 -7.41
C LEU A 316 -8.64 12.03 -7.17
N ARG A 317 -7.78 11.14 -6.70
CA ARG A 317 -6.36 11.43 -6.52
C ARG A 317 -5.53 10.57 -7.44
N GLY A 318 -4.67 11.22 -8.19
CA GLY A 318 -3.66 10.59 -9.02
C GLY A 318 -2.34 10.60 -8.27
N ARG A 319 -1.69 9.44 -8.15
CA ARG A 319 -0.42 9.27 -7.46
C ARG A 319 0.63 8.76 -8.42
N ALA A 320 1.72 9.50 -8.54
CA ALA A 320 2.98 9.01 -9.10
C ALA A 320 3.83 8.46 -7.96
N ASP A 321 4.48 7.32 -8.17
CA ASP A 321 5.18 6.60 -7.12
C ASP A 321 6.31 5.76 -7.73
N ASP A 322 7.53 5.89 -7.21
CA ASP A 322 8.71 5.15 -7.67
C ASP A 322 9.03 3.92 -6.79
N GLY A 323 8.18 3.63 -5.80
CA GLY A 323 8.37 2.60 -4.78
C GLY A 323 9.06 3.10 -3.50
N GLY A 324 9.60 4.30 -3.49
CA GLY A 324 10.22 4.97 -2.35
C GLY A 324 9.59 6.32 -2.01
N LEU A 325 9.49 7.21 -2.99
CA LEU A 325 8.81 8.50 -2.89
C LEU A 325 7.57 8.52 -3.79
N TYR A 326 6.74 9.54 -3.58
CA TYR A 326 5.49 9.69 -4.28
C TYR A 326 5.10 11.18 -4.37
N ALA A 327 4.29 11.49 -5.37
CA ALA A 327 3.60 12.77 -5.50
C ALA A 327 2.12 12.53 -5.80
N ASP A 328 1.28 13.47 -5.37
CA ASP A 328 -0.18 13.40 -5.52
C ASP A 328 -0.73 14.63 -6.26
N VAL A 329 -1.73 14.41 -7.10
CA VAL A 329 -2.60 15.46 -7.67
C VAL A 329 -4.06 15.11 -7.44
N GLU A 330 -4.92 16.12 -7.34
CA GLU A 330 -6.34 15.92 -7.08
C GLU A 330 -7.21 16.52 -8.19
N VAL A 331 -8.28 15.80 -8.52
CA VAL A 331 -9.32 16.22 -9.45
C VAL A 331 -10.67 16.15 -8.76
N THR A 332 -11.35 17.30 -8.68
CA THR A 332 -12.73 17.36 -8.23
C THR A 332 -13.66 17.13 -9.42
N VAL A 333 -14.42 16.04 -9.39
CA VAL A 333 -15.38 15.67 -10.44
C VAL A 333 -16.80 15.89 -9.93
N ARG A 334 -17.57 16.71 -10.63
CA ARG A 334 -19.02 16.87 -10.40
C ARG A 334 -19.78 15.94 -11.34
N VAL A 335 -20.38 14.90 -10.80
CA VAL A 335 -21.16 13.92 -11.56
C VAL A 335 -22.64 14.30 -11.50
N GLN A 336 -23.21 14.61 -12.67
CA GLN A 336 -24.60 15.04 -12.80
C GLN A 336 -25.50 13.84 -13.06
N SER A 337 -26.73 13.89 -12.54
CA SER A 337 -27.74 12.89 -12.87
C SER A 337 -28.10 12.93 -14.35
N THR A 338 -28.42 11.76 -14.90
CA THR A 338 -29.00 11.65 -16.24
C THR A 338 -30.45 12.10 -16.15
N VAL A 339 -30.75 13.34 -16.55
CA VAL A 339 -32.13 13.80 -16.69
C VAL A 339 -32.68 13.15 -17.96
N PHE A 340 -33.64 12.24 -17.81
CA PHE A 340 -34.43 11.69 -18.91
C PHE A 340 -35.66 12.56 -19.18
#